data_AF-A0A7W1DWA9-F1
#
_entry.id   AF-A0A7W1DWA9-F1
#
_cell.length_a   1.000
_cell.length_b   1.000
_cell.length_c   1.000
_cell.angle_alpha   90.00
_cell.angle_beta   90.00
_cell.angle_gamma   90.00
#
_symmetry.space_group_name_H-M   'P 1'
#
loop_
_entity.id
_entity.type
_entity.pdbx_description
1 polymer ?
#
loop_
_entity_poly.entity_id
_entity_poly.type
_entity_poly.pdbx_seq_one_letter_code
_entity_poly.pdbx_strand_id
1 'polypeptide(L)'
;MKLYLAGPMFSAAEVSYNLALTARLRGHGFEVYCPNESEPINDKTRTDVTARLVYEADLAALEASQVLICQVSEDSGTNWEAGYMDCLSKRVDSGRYYGVIGLATDIRLRAMPDLSKTGVENQAGHVNALVVGGLQQSLGVYLDEESMIERLLALRREREGPPSSG
;
A
#
# COMPACT_ATOMS: atom_id res chain seq x y z
N MET A 1 12.22 9.78 0.29
CA MET A 1 11.36 8.63 0.66
C MET A 1 10.83 7.88 -0.56
N LYS A 2 11.07 6.57 -0.59
CA LYS A 2 10.68 5.57 -1.60
C LYS A 2 9.45 4.78 -1.14
N LEU A 3 8.43 4.73 -1.97
CA LEU A 3 7.15 4.10 -1.72
C LEU A 3 6.94 2.92 -2.67
N TYR A 4 6.43 1.82 -2.17
CA TYR A 4 5.88 0.73 -2.97
C TYR A 4 4.35 0.85 -2.97
N LEU A 5 3.72 0.98 -4.15
CA LEU A 5 2.27 1.02 -4.28
C LEU A 5 1.72 -0.41 -4.46
N ALA A 6 1.23 -1.00 -3.37
CA ALA A 6 0.55 -2.29 -3.39
C ALA A 6 -0.96 -2.09 -3.55
N GLY A 7 -1.52 -2.76 -4.55
CA GLY A 7 -2.95 -2.76 -4.82
C GLY A 7 -3.28 -3.68 -5.99
N PRO A 8 -4.57 -4.05 -6.14
CA PRO A 8 -4.99 -4.89 -7.24
C PRO A 8 -4.71 -4.19 -8.58
N MET A 9 -4.52 -4.99 -9.64
CA MET A 9 -4.19 -4.50 -10.98
C MET A 9 -4.79 -5.36 -12.09
N PHE A 10 -5.90 -6.00 -11.80
CA PHE A 10 -6.51 -7.03 -12.65
C PHE A 10 -7.48 -6.41 -13.67
N SER A 11 -7.96 -5.20 -13.41
CA SER A 11 -8.92 -4.47 -14.24
C SER A 11 -8.37 -3.12 -14.70
N ALA A 12 -8.90 -2.62 -15.82
CA ALA A 12 -8.53 -1.31 -16.35
C ALA A 12 -8.81 -0.17 -15.34
N ALA A 13 -9.84 -0.30 -14.51
CA ALA A 13 -10.17 0.67 -13.47
C ALA A 13 -9.06 0.74 -12.40
N GLU A 14 -8.61 -0.41 -11.91
CA GLU A 14 -7.52 -0.52 -10.96
C GLU A 14 -6.20 0.01 -11.53
N VAL A 15 -5.85 -0.37 -12.76
CA VAL A 15 -4.64 0.14 -13.44
C VAL A 15 -4.69 1.67 -13.56
N SER A 16 -5.83 2.21 -13.99
CA SER A 16 -6.02 3.66 -14.16
C SER A 16 -5.89 4.39 -12.82
N TYR A 17 -6.45 3.83 -11.75
CA TYR A 17 -6.35 4.38 -10.41
C TYR A 17 -4.92 4.34 -9.88
N ASN A 18 -4.22 3.21 -10.01
CA ASN A 18 -2.84 3.04 -9.55
C ASN A 18 -1.89 4.02 -10.23
N LEU A 19 -2.03 4.22 -11.54
CA LEU A 19 -1.22 5.17 -12.30
C LEU A 19 -1.50 6.62 -11.88
N ALA A 20 -2.77 6.98 -11.67
CA ALA A 20 -3.16 8.31 -11.20
C ALA A 20 -2.63 8.60 -9.78
N LEU A 21 -2.78 7.66 -8.85
CA LEU A 21 -2.27 7.77 -7.49
C LEU A 21 -0.74 7.85 -7.48
N THR A 22 -0.07 7.07 -8.32
CA THR A 22 1.39 7.12 -8.49
C THR A 22 1.84 8.51 -8.95
N ALA A 23 1.22 9.07 -9.99
CA ALA A 23 1.53 10.40 -10.50
C ALA A 23 1.32 11.47 -9.42
N ARG A 24 0.23 11.36 -8.66
CA ARG A 24 -0.09 12.26 -7.56
C ARG A 24 0.95 12.22 -6.44
N LEU A 25 1.33 11.04 -5.98
CA LEU A 25 2.37 10.85 -4.96
C LEU A 25 3.73 11.39 -5.43
N ARG A 26 4.10 11.13 -6.69
CA ARG A 26 5.31 11.72 -7.29
C ARG A 26 5.24 13.25 -7.33
N GLY A 27 4.07 13.84 -7.54
CA GLY A 27 3.83 15.28 -7.43
C GLY A 27 4.14 15.88 -6.05
N HIS A 28 4.12 15.07 -4.98
CA HIS A 28 4.56 15.46 -3.63
C HIS A 28 6.05 15.19 -3.35
N GLY A 29 6.81 14.79 -4.38
CA GLY A 29 8.24 14.51 -4.30
C GLY A 29 8.58 13.15 -3.69
N PHE A 30 7.65 12.19 -3.72
CA PHE A 30 7.96 10.81 -3.38
C PHE A 30 8.53 10.06 -4.58
N GLU A 31 9.50 9.17 -4.34
CA GLU A 31 9.88 8.16 -5.32
C GLU A 31 8.91 7.00 -5.19
N VAL A 32 8.19 6.63 -6.25
CA VAL A 32 7.11 5.62 -6.17
C VAL A 32 7.37 4.51 -7.16
N TYR A 33 7.45 3.28 -6.67
CA TYR A 33 7.38 2.07 -7.48
C TYR A 33 5.90 1.66 -7.64
N CYS A 34 5.46 1.54 -8.88
CA CYS A 34 4.12 1.08 -9.25
C CYS A 34 4.27 -0.18 -10.09
N PRO A 35 3.78 -1.35 -9.65
CA PRO A 35 3.98 -2.59 -10.40
C PRO A 35 3.34 -2.54 -11.80
N ASN A 36 2.32 -1.70 -12.02
CA ASN A 36 1.73 -1.46 -13.34
C ASN A 36 2.72 -0.92 -14.39
N GLU A 37 3.80 -0.26 -13.96
CA GLU A 37 4.84 0.30 -14.83
C GLU A 37 6.03 -0.67 -15.02
N SER A 38 6.04 -1.82 -14.36
CA SER A 38 7.18 -2.75 -14.35
C SER A 38 7.24 -3.59 -15.64
N GLU A 39 7.99 -3.10 -16.64
CA GLU A 39 8.16 -3.75 -17.94
C GLU A 39 8.78 -5.17 -17.91
N PRO A 40 9.79 -5.51 -17.07
CA PRO A 40 10.48 -6.80 -17.19
C PRO A 40 9.60 -8.02 -16.95
N ILE A 41 8.50 -7.87 -16.19
CA ILE A 41 7.58 -8.94 -15.80
C ILE A 41 6.23 -8.79 -16.52
N ASN A 42 5.83 -7.56 -16.84
CA ASN A 42 4.57 -7.30 -17.54
C ASN A 42 4.65 -7.31 -19.06
N ASP A 43 5.84 -7.50 -19.65
CA ASP A 43 5.96 -7.79 -21.07
C ASP A 43 5.24 -9.11 -21.41
N LYS A 44 4.03 -8.99 -21.95
CA LYS A 44 3.17 -10.12 -22.32
C LYS A 44 3.65 -10.87 -23.56
N THR A 45 4.74 -10.41 -24.20
CA THR A 45 5.40 -11.15 -25.28
C THR A 45 6.40 -12.19 -24.74
N ARG A 46 6.79 -12.07 -23.46
CA ARG A 46 7.64 -13.05 -22.80
C ARG A 46 6.86 -14.31 -22.42
N THR A 47 7.44 -15.46 -22.74
CA THR A 47 6.89 -16.79 -22.42
C THR A 47 7.64 -17.49 -21.29
N ASP A 48 8.71 -16.87 -20.79
CA ASP A 48 9.58 -17.38 -19.74
C ASP A 48 9.29 -16.79 -18.36
N VAL A 49 8.27 -15.94 -18.24
CA VAL A 49 7.83 -15.39 -16.95
C VAL A 49 7.16 -16.49 -16.13
N THR A 50 7.70 -16.76 -14.95
CA THR A 50 7.19 -17.74 -13.98
C THR A 50 6.75 -17.06 -12.71
N ALA A 51 5.85 -17.67 -11.93
CA ALA A 51 5.41 -17.13 -10.64
C ALA A 51 6.58 -16.83 -9.68
N ARG A 52 7.66 -17.64 -9.73
CA ARG A 52 8.89 -17.39 -8.96
C ARG A 52 9.60 -16.11 -9.38
N LEU A 53 9.69 -15.85 -10.69
CA LEU A 53 10.29 -14.60 -11.19
C LEU A 53 9.47 -13.38 -10.80
N VAL A 54 8.13 -13.48 -10.84
CA VAL A 54 7.24 -12.42 -10.34
C VAL A 54 7.51 -12.15 -8.86
N TYR A 55 7.48 -13.19 -8.03
CA TYR A 55 7.75 -13.09 -6.59
C TYR A 55 9.11 -12.45 -6.28
N GLU A 56 10.18 -12.92 -6.93
CA GLU A 56 11.54 -12.40 -6.71
C GLU A 56 11.64 -10.91 -7.06
N ALA A 57 11.02 -10.50 -8.16
CA ALA A 57 11.11 -9.12 -8.62
C ALA A 57 10.21 -8.17 -7.81
N ASP A 58 9.00 -8.59 -7.42
CA ASP A 58 8.12 -7.80 -6.54
C ASP A 58 8.76 -7.61 -5.17
N LEU A 59 9.36 -8.67 -4.59
CA LEU A 59 10.09 -8.54 -3.33
C LEU A 59 11.33 -7.65 -3.45
N ALA A 60 12.08 -7.72 -4.55
CA ALA A 60 13.24 -6.85 -4.74
C ALA A 60 12.82 -5.36 -4.77
N ALA A 61 11.71 -5.04 -5.44
CA ALA A 61 11.17 -3.68 -5.48
C ALA A 61 10.61 -3.23 -4.12
N LEU A 62 9.96 -4.13 -3.38
CA LEU A 62 9.47 -3.86 -2.03
C LEU A 62 10.62 -3.60 -1.07
N GLU A 63 11.68 -4.41 -1.11
CA GLU A 63 12.88 -4.26 -0.27
C GLU A 63 13.72 -3.03 -0.63
N ALA A 64 13.58 -2.50 -1.84
CA ALA A 64 14.16 -1.23 -2.27
C ALA A 64 13.37 0.00 -1.77
N SER A 65 12.18 -0.21 -1.22
CA SER A 65 11.28 0.83 -0.72
C SER A 65 11.35 0.96 0.81
N GLN A 66 10.94 2.12 1.33
CA GLN A 66 10.93 2.40 2.77
C GLN A 66 9.52 2.27 3.36
N VAL A 67 8.48 2.55 2.57
CA VAL A 67 7.07 2.43 2.97
C VAL A 67 6.33 1.66 1.90
N LEU A 68 5.42 0.79 2.33
CA LEU A 68 4.41 0.20 1.45
C LEU A 68 3.07 0.91 1.66
N ILE A 69 2.46 1.36 0.57
CA ILE A 69 1.05 1.78 0.55
C ILE A 69 0.22 0.54 0.24
N CYS A 70 -0.66 0.16 1.16
CA CYS A 70 -1.57 -0.96 1.02
C CYS A 70 -2.95 -0.43 0.65
N GLN A 71 -3.39 -0.64 -0.60
CA GLN A 71 -4.80 -0.47 -0.96
C GLN A 71 -5.62 -1.58 -0.31
N VAL A 72 -6.33 -1.22 0.74
CA VAL A 72 -7.04 -2.17 1.61
C VAL A 72 -8.15 -2.84 0.80
N SER A 73 -7.94 -4.12 0.49
CA SER A 73 -8.82 -4.94 -0.33
C SER A 73 -8.59 -6.43 -0.02
N GLU A 74 -9.39 -7.30 -0.63
CA GLU A 74 -9.25 -8.76 -0.52
C GLU A 74 -8.18 -9.32 -1.48
N ASP A 75 -7.35 -8.47 -2.10
CA ASP A 75 -6.25 -8.95 -2.93
C ASP A 75 -5.18 -9.65 -2.09
N SER A 76 -5.02 -10.95 -2.32
CA SER A 76 -4.04 -11.76 -1.61
C SER A 76 -2.60 -11.32 -1.85
N GLY A 77 -2.27 -10.76 -3.02
CA GLY A 77 -0.93 -10.27 -3.33
C GLY A 77 -0.58 -9.05 -2.47
N THR A 78 -1.43 -8.03 -2.50
CA THR A 78 -1.32 -6.83 -1.65
C THR A 78 -1.22 -7.18 -0.16
N ASN A 79 -2.04 -8.14 0.32
CA ASN A 79 -2.00 -8.58 1.71
C ASN A 79 -0.69 -9.31 2.08
N TRP A 80 -0.15 -10.11 1.17
CA TRP A 80 1.15 -10.77 1.34
C TRP A 80 2.28 -9.75 1.44
N GLU A 81 2.31 -8.78 0.52
CA GLU A 81 3.30 -7.70 0.49
C GLU A 81 3.25 -6.84 1.74
N ALA A 82 2.04 -6.47 2.20
CA ALA A 82 1.84 -5.74 3.45
C ALA A 82 2.38 -6.51 4.66
N GLY A 83 2.09 -7.81 4.78
CA GLY A 83 2.64 -8.64 5.84
C GLY A 83 4.18 -8.73 5.81
N TYR A 84 4.75 -8.81 4.61
CA TYR A 84 6.21 -8.83 4.43
C TYR A 84 6.85 -7.51 4.88
N MET A 85 6.34 -6.36 4.44
CA MET A 85 6.84 -5.04 4.86
C MET A 85 6.65 -4.80 6.37
N ASP A 86 5.55 -5.29 6.97
CA ASP A 86 5.37 -5.22 8.43
C ASP A 86 6.48 -5.99 9.17
N CYS A 87 6.82 -7.18 8.69
CA CYS A 87 7.94 -7.95 9.23
C CYS A 87 9.28 -7.21 9.07
N LEU A 88 9.56 -6.67 7.88
CA LEU A 88 10.78 -5.91 7.62
C LEU A 88 10.94 -4.73 8.58
N SER A 89 9.89 -3.94 8.76
CA SER A 89 9.89 -2.74 9.61
C SER A 89 9.98 -3.02 11.11
N LYS A 90 9.47 -4.17 11.59
CA LYS A 90 9.44 -4.49 13.03
C LYS A 90 10.54 -5.45 13.48
N ARG A 91 10.98 -6.34 12.60
CA ARG A 91 11.82 -7.50 12.95
C ARG A 91 13.17 -7.52 12.26
N VAL A 92 13.34 -6.77 11.17
CA VAL A 92 14.58 -6.78 10.37
C VAL A 92 15.35 -5.48 10.55
N ASP A 93 14.80 -4.35 10.09
CA ASP A 93 15.47 -3.05 10.19
C ASP A 93 14.46 -1.90 10.17
N SER A 94 14.08 -1.41 11.36
CA SER A 94 13.15 -0.28 11.53
C SER A 94 13.74 1.08 11.15
N GLY A 95 15.05 1.15 10.90
CA GLY A 95 15.76 2.34 10.41
C GLY A 95 15.70 2.44 8.89
N ARG A 96 15.63 1.31 8.19
CA ARG A 96 15.48 1.23 6.73
C ARG A 96 14.01 1.15 6.29
N TYR A 97 13.21 0.34 6.97
CA TYR A 97 11.81 0.09 6.62
C TYR A 97 10.90 0.77 7.63
N TYR A 98 10.12 1.74 7.17
CA TYR A 98 9.31 2.59 8.04
C TYR A 98 7.94 1.98 8.36
N GLY A 99 7.44 1.08 7.51
CA GLY A 99 6.22 0.32 7.76
C GLY A 99 5.23 0.35 6.59
N VAL A 100 3.97 0.08 6.92
CA VAL A 100 2.86 -0.04 5.99
C VAL A 100 1.80 1.00 6.33
N ILE A 101 1.34 1.73 5.32
CA ILE A 101 0.22 2.66 5.43
C ILE A 101 -0.98 2.14 4.62
N GLY A 102 -2.14 2.02 5.26
CA GLY A 102 -3.37 1.55 4.61
C GLY A 102 -4.16 2.67 3.97
N LEU A 103 -4.65 2.46 2.75
CA LEU A 103 -5.62 3.30 2.06
C LEU A 103 -6.91 2.50 1.82
N ALA A 104 -7.98 2.84 2.54
CA ALA A 104 -9.26 2.13 2.51
C ALA A 104 -10.37 3.06 1.98
N THR A 105 -10.56 3.06 0.66
CA THR A 105 -11.48 3.98 -0.03
C THR A 105 -12.91 3.46 -0.15
N ASP A 106 -13.21 2.27 0.35
CA ASP A 106 -14.58 1.76 0.41
C ASP A 106 -15.43 2.67 1.30
N ILE A 107 -16.34 3.41 0.67
CA ILE A 107 -17.21 4.38 1.33
C ILE A 107 -18.09 3.74 2.41
N ARG A 108 -18.34 2.42 2.34
CA ARG A 108 -19.15 1.68 3.32
C ARG A 108 -18.45 1.57 4.68
N LEU A 109 -17.13 1.73 4.74
CA LEU A 109 -16.37 1.78 6.00
C LEU A 109 -16.71 3.02 6.85
N ARG A 110 -17.42 4.00 6.27
CA ARG A 110 -17.93 5.17 6.98
C ARG A 110 -19.31 4.94 7.59
N ALA A 111 -19.97 3.82 7.30
CA ALA A 111 -21.27 3.51 7.86
C ALA A 111 -21.16 3.22 9.36
N MET A 112 -22.01 3.89 10.16
CA MET A 112 -22.10 3.62 11.59
C MET A 112 -22.74 2.25 11.81
N PRO A 113 -22.15 1.37 12.64
CA PRO A 113 -22.75 0.08 12.96
C PRO A 113 -24.04 0.27 13.76
N ASP A 114 -25.07 -0.48 13.39
CA ASP A 114 -26.30 -0.56 14.17
C ASP A 114 -26.18 -1.69 15.20
N LEU A 115 -26.12 -1.33 16.48
CA LEU A 115 -25.98 -2.29 17.58
C LEU A 115 -27.16 -3.27 17.70
N SER A 116 -28.30 -2.97 17.07
CA SER A 116 -29.46 -3.87 17.03
C SER A 116 -29.41 -4.88 15.89
N LYS A 117 -28.46 -4.74 14.94
CA LYS A 117 -28.32 -5.60 13.77
C LYS A 117 -27.03 -6.40 13.79
N THR A 118 -27.06 -7.58 13.16
CA THR A 118 -25.90 -8.48 13.06
C THR A 118 -25.81 -9.13 11.68
N GLY A 119 -24.64 -9.68 11.36
CA GLY A 119 -24.35 -10.34 10.10
C GLY A 119 -24.59 -9.41 8.91
N VAL A 120 -25.22 -9.95 7.86
CA VAL A 120 -25.49 -9.21 6.62
C VAL A 120 -26.49 -8.06 6.78
N GLU A 121 -27.26 -8.02 7.87
CA GLU A 121 -28.19 -6.91 8.14
C GLU A 121 -27.50 -5.69 8.74
N ASN A 122 -26.29 -5.86 9.29
CA ASN A 122 -25.45 -4.76 9.72
C ASN A 122 -24.55 -4.32 8.55
N GLN A 123 -24.93 -3.22 7.92
CA GLN A 123 -24.28 -2.72 6.70
C GLN A 123 -22.96 -1.96 6.98
N ALA A 124 -22.48 -1.93 8.23
CA ALA A 124 -21.13 -1.46 8.52
C ALA A 124 -20.11 -2.39 7.84
N GLY A 125 -19.31 -1.82 6.94
CA GLY A 125 -18.31 -2.58 6.19
C GLY A 125 -17.31 -3.28 7.11
N HIS A 126 -16.82 -4.45 6.67
CA HIS A 126 -15.79 -5.22 7.36
C HIS A 126 -14.54 -5.33 6.49
N VAL A 127 -13.38 -5.25 7.14
CA VAL A 127 -12.08 -5.61 6.56
C VAL A 127 -11.47 -6.64 7.50
N ASN A 128 -10.74 -7.61 6.96
CA ASN A 128 -10.06 -8.64 7.72
C ASN A 128 -9.29 -8.06 8.93
N ALA A 129 -9.63 -8.53 10.13
CA ALA A 129 -9.12 -7.98 11.39
C ALA A 129 -7.60 -8.13 11.58
N LEU A 130 -6.99 -9.17 11.01
CA LEU A 130 -5.53 -9.36 11.05
C LEU A 130 -4.84 -8.27 10.22
N VAL A 131 -5.37 -8.00 9.03
CA VAL A 131 -4.85 -6.95 8.14
C VAL A 131 -4.99 -5.58 8.79
N VAL A 132 -6.20 -5.20 9.22
CA VAL A 132 -6.45 -3.89 9.84
C VAL A 132 -5.62 -3.71 11.12
N GLY A 133 -5.56 -4.73 11.98
CA GLY A 133 -4.75 -4.67 13.20
C GLY A 133 -3.27 -4.49 12.91
N GLY A 134 -2.74 -5.17 11.89
CA GLY A 134 -1.36 -5.00 11.42
C GLY A 134 -1.08 -3.57 10.95
N LEU A 135 -1.96 -3.03 10.10
CA LEU A 135 -1.86 -1.65 9.59
C LEU A 135 -1.95 -0.62 10.72
N GLN A 136 -2.85 -0.80 11.69
CA GLN A 136 -3.00 0.08 12.87
C GLN A 136 -1.76 0.07 13.77
N GLN A 137 -1.07 -1.07 13.88
CA GLN A 137 0.19 -1.19 14.60
C GLN A 137 1.41 -0.70 13.78
N SER A 138 1.20 -0.31 12.52
CA SER A 138 2.21 0.20 11.61
C SER A 138 2.03 1.71 11.42
N LEU A 139 1.73 2.21 10.21
CA LEU A 139 1.54 3.64 9.96
C LEU A 139 0.07 4.10 9.99
N GLY A 140 -0.88 3.19 10.20
CA GLY A 140 -2.31 3.47 10.29
C GLY A 140 -3.09 3.13 9.02
N VAL A 141 -4.41 3.36 9.06
CA VAL A 141 -5.36 3.18 7.96
C VAL A 141 -6.10 4.49 7.73
N TYR A 142 -6.15 4.92 6.47
CA TYR A 142 -6.72 6.19 6.04
C TYR A 142 -7.86 5.95 5.06
N LEU A 143 -8.92 6.76 5.16
CA LEU A 143 -10.15 6.57 4.38
C LEU A 143 -10.23 7.44 3.12
N ASP A 144 -9.16 8.15 2.81
CA ASP A 144 -8.99 9.00 1.63
C ASP A 144 -7.50 9.27 1.37
N GLU A 145 -7.20 9.69 0.15
CA GLU A 145 -5.83 9.96 -0.31
C GLU A 145 -5.20 11.16 0.40
N GLU A 146 -5.97 12.22 0.69
CA GLU A 146 -5.45 13.45 1.31
C GLU A 146 -4.84 13.15 2.68
N SER A 147 -5.62 12.52 3.57
CA SER A 147 -5.16 12.21 4.92
C SER A 147 -3.99 11.22 4.94
N MET A 148 -3.96 10.26 4.01
CA MET A 148 -2.81 9.37 3.82
C MET A 148 -1.56 10.13 3.38
N ILE A 149 -1.69 11.03 2.39
CA ILE A 149 -0.57 11.83 1.86
C ILE A 149 -0.04 12.78 2.94
N GLU A 150 -0.91 13.42 3.72
CA GLU A 150 -0.53 14.25 4.86
C GLU A 150 0.30 13.44 5.87
N ARG A 151 -0.12 12.21 6.18
CA ARG A 151 0.65 11.31 7.05
C ARG A 151 2.01 10.97 6.46
N LEU A 152 2.09 10.63 5.17
CA LEU A 152 3.35 10.32 4.50
C LEU A 152 4.32 11.51 4.53
N LEU A 153 3.80 12.73 4.31
CA LEU A 153 4.59 13.95 4.40
C LEU A 153 5.11 14.21 5.82
N ALA A 154 4.28 13.96 6.85
CA ALA A 154 4.71 14.01 8.24
C ALA A 154 5.79 12.97 8.55
N LEU A 155 5.59 11.73 8.10
CA LEU A 155 6.57 10.64 8.26
C LEU A 155 7.90 10.99 7.61
N ARG A 156 7.88 11.61 6.43
CA ARG A 156 9.12 12.03 5.74
C ARG A 156 9.90 13.04 6.56
N ARG A 157 9.22 14.02 7.16
CA ARG A 157 9.87 14.98 8.07
C ARG A 157 10.43 14.30 9.33
N GLU A 158 9.69 13.35 9.89
CA GLU A 158 10.11 12.58 11.08
C GLU A 158 11.35 11.71 10.81
N ARG A 159 11.45 11.10 9.62
CA ARG A 159 12.48 10.09 9.29
C ARG A 159 13.68 10.65 8.54
N GLU A 160 13.48 11.61 7.65
CA GLU A 160 14.53 12.14 6.76
C GLU A 160 14.98 13.56 7.16
N GLY A 161 14.29 14.21 8.12
CA GLY A 161 14.52 15.60 8.49
C GLY A 161 13.87 16.60 7.52
N PRO A 162 14.06 17.91 7.73
CA PRO A 162 13.60 18.91 6.78
C PRO A 162 14.35 18.76 5.44
N PRO A 163 13.71 19.08 4.30
CA PRO A 163 14.42 19.13 3.03
C PRO A 163 15.61 20.08 3.18
N SER A 164 16.82 19.62 2.83
CA SER A 164 17.99 20.48 2.75
C SER A 164 17.66 21.64 1.80
N SER A 165 17.64 22.86 2.33
CA SER A 165 17.51 24.10 1.57
C SER A 165 18.73 24.22 0.67
N GLY A 166 18.58 23.79 -0.59
CA GLY A 166 19.50 24.11 -1.68
C GLY A 166 19.26 25.51 -2.22
#